data_AF-A0A7S3HN57-F1
#
_entry.id   AF-A0A7S3HN57-F1
#
_cell.length_a   1.000
_cell.length_b   1.000
_cell.length_c   1.000
_cell.angle_alpha   90.00
_cell.angle_beta   90.00
_cell.angle_gamma   90.00
#
_symmetry.space_group_name_H-M   'P 1'
#
loop_
_entity.id
_entity.type
_entity.pdbx_description
1 polymer ?
#
loop_
_entity_poly.entity_id
_entity_poly.type
_entity_poly.pdbx_seq_one_letter_code
_entity_poly.pdbx_strand_id
1 'polypeptide(L)'
;VNNHGDSHVRLMLDKPEWFQLQENLVPMVLTSYYTNLWRQYQDSSSPLYTMPKLRLNILSGHRDPKAFFEVSSGGFCHKQGLAPLLTPRHRGNEKSVLVSHLDAVSLRRQEHAAFFRTIANSGPRKIDVERLHQRLDRHGWLALETTGGQMASGLPFYTLMYS
;
A
#
# COMPACT_ATOMS: atom_id res chain seq x y z
N VAL A 1 -12.48 -16.96 -3.29
CA VAL A 1 -11.90 -15.65 -3.70
C VAL A 1 -10.38 -15.81 -3.98
N ASN A 2 -9.93 -16.96 -4.46
CA ASN A 2 -8.50 -17.33 -4.44
C ASN A 2 -7.70 -16.89 -5.67
N ASN A 3 -8.29 -16.14 -6.60
CA ASN A 3 -7.64 -15.72 -7.85
C ASN A 3 -7.12 -14.27 -7.76
N HIS A 4 -6.35 -13.97 -6.72
CA HIS A 4 -5.68 -12.68 -6.55
C HIS A 4 -4.16 -12.90 -6.45
N GLY A 5 -3.41 -12.27 -7.35
CA GLY A 5 -1.94 -12.39 -7.40
C GLY A 5 -1.21 -11.66 -6.27
N ASP A 6 -1.87 -10.71 -5.62
CA ASP A 6 -1.33 -10.01 -4.46
C ASP A 6 -1.64 -10.76 -3.17
N SER A 7 -0.59 -11.16 -2.44
CA SER A 7 -0.73 -11.95 -1.21
C SER A 7 -1.34 -11.17 -0.05
N HIS A 8 -1.10 -9.86 0.03
CA HIS A 8 -1.66 -9.00 1.07
C HIS A 8 -3.18 -8.88 0.88
N VAL A 9 -3.62 -8.56 -0.35
CA VAL A 9 -5.05 -8.49 -0.71
C VAL A 9 -5.74 -9.83 -0.50
N ARG A 10 -5.11 -10.93 -0.90
CA ARG A 10 -5.66 -12.28 -0.68
C ARG A 10 -5.88 -12.56 0.81
N LEU A 11 -4.90 -12.27 1.66
CA LEU A 11 -5.06 -12.43 3.12
C LEU A 11 -6.19 -11.56 3.68
N MET A 12 -6.34 -10.32 3.23
CA MET A 12 -7.43 -9.46 3.69
C MET A 12 -8.81 -9.93 3.22
N LEU A 13 -8.90 -10.63 2.09
CA LEU A 13 -10.15 -11.23 1.59
C LEU A 13 -10.48 -12.53 2.32
N ASP A 14 -9.46 -13.35 2.60
CA ASP A 14 -9.63 -14.66 3.23
C ASP A 14 -9.84 -14.55 4.76
N LYS A 15 -9.21 -13.54 5.39
CA LYS A 15 -9.15 -13.31 6.84
C LYS A 15 -9.26 -11.83 7.21
N PRO A 16 -10.35 -11.12 6.85
CA PRO A 16 -10.50 -9.69 7.13
C PRO A 16 -10.38 -9.34 8.62
N GLU A 17 -10.77 -10.26 9.50
CA GLU A 17 -10.70 -10.11 10.95
C GLU A 17 -9.28 -9.96 11.49
N TRP A 18 -8.28 -10.58 10.84
CA TRP A 18 -6.86 -10.40 11.22
C TRP A 18 -6.38 -8.96 11.03
N PHE A 19 -7.03 -8.23 10.13
CA PHE A 19 -6.71 -6.84 9.79
C PHE A 19 -7.68 -5.84 10.45
N GLN A 20 -8.61 -6.32 11.29
CA GLN A 20 -9.70 -5.51 11.86
C GLN A 20 -10.56 -4.83 10.78
N LEU A 21 -10.74 -5.48 9.64
CA LEU A 21 -11.53 -4.97 8.52
C LEU A 21 -12.95 -5.52 8.56
N GLN A 22 -13.88 -4.72 8.05
CA GLN A 22 -15.21 -5.21 7.70
C GLN A 22 -15.10 -6.11 6.47
N GLU A 23 -15.80 -7.25 6.48
CA GLU A 23 -15.72 -8.29 5.44
C GLU A 23 -15.91 -7.73 4.01
N ASN A 24 -16.86 -6.81 3.85
CA ASN A 24 -17.20 -6.22 2.55
C ASN A 24 -16.31 -5.05 2.11
N LEU A 25 -15.39 -4.58 2.97
CA LEU A 25 -14.58 -3.41 2.66
C LEU A 25 -13.63 -3.67 1.49
N VAL A 26 -12.88 -4.77 1.54
CA VAL A 26 -11.90 -5.11 0.49
C VAL A 26 -12.59 -5.43 -0.84
N PRO A 27 -13.67 -6.24 -0.89
CA PRO A 27 -14.46 -6.41 -2.10
C PRO A 27 -14.98 -5.10 -2.71
N MET A 28 -15.45 -4.16 -1.88
CA MET A 28 -15.92 -2.86 -2.34
C MET A 28 -14.80 -2.02 -2.96
N VAL A 29 -13.62 -2.00 -2.33
CA VAL A 29 -12.44 -1.29 -2.84
C VAL A 29 -11.99 -1.88 -4.17
N LEU A 30 -11.89 -3.22 -4.28
CA LEU A 30 -11.49 -3.88 -5.52
C LEU A 30 -12.49 -3.64 -6.65
N THR A 31 -13.79 -3.76 -6.36
CA THR A 31 -14.85 -3.48 -7.34
C THR A 31 -14.77 -2.05 -7.84
N SER A 32 -14.58 -1.09 -6.92
CA SER A 32 -14.45 0.33 -7.27
C SER A 32 -13.19 0.61 -8.11
N TYR A 33 -12.06 0.00 -7.74
CA TYR A 33 -10.80 0.14 -8.48
C TYR A 33 -10.92 -0.39 -9.92
N TYR A 34 -11.39 -1.62 -10.11
CA TYR A 34 -11.52 -2.21 -11.45
C TYR A 34 -12.60 -1.51 -12.29
N THR A 35 -13.69 -1.07 -11.68
CA THR A 35 -14.72 -0.28 -12.38
C THR A 35 -14.14 1.03 -12.90
N ASN A 36 -13.37 1.74 -12.07
CA ASN A 36 -12.75 3.00 -12.49
C ASN A 36 -11.63 2.76 -13.51
N LEU A 37 -10.83 1.70 -13.34
CA LEU A 37 -9.83 1.30 -14.32
C LEU A 37 -10.50 1.06 -15.69
N TRP A 38 -11.58 0.29 -15.74
CA TRP A 38 -12.30 0.02 -16.98
C TRP A 38 -12.85 1.30 -17.61
N ARG A 39 -13.55 2.14 -16.83
CA ARG A 39 -14.10 3.42 -17.30
C ARG A 39 -13.04 4.34 -17.88
N GLN A 40 -11.87 4.39 -17.25
CA GLN A 40 -10.77 5.23 -17.72
C GLN A 40 -10.21 4.75 -19.06
N TYR A 41 -10.07 3.43 -19.29
CA TYR A 41 -9.39 2.93 -20.49
C TYR A 41 -10.33 2.59 -21.66
N GLN A 42 -11.58 2.20 -21.38
CA GLN A 42 -12.49 1.61 -22.38
C GLN A 42 -13.70 2.49 -22.69
N ASP A 43 -14.12 3.37 -21.77
CA ASP A 43 -15.33 4.18 -21.92
C ASP A 43 -14.98 5.64 -22.22
N SER A 44 -14.97 6.02 -23.49
CA SER A 44 -14.69 7.39 -23.93
C SER A 44 -15.76 8.41 -23.52
N SER A 45 -16.96 7.95 -23.12
CA SER A 45 -18.02 8.82 -22.62
C SER A 45 -17.88 9.13 -21.12
N SER A 46 -17.03 8.36 -20.41
CA SER A 46 -16.80 8.56 -18.99
C SER A 46 -16.06 9.87 -18.72
N PRO A 47 -16.46 10.66 -17.69
CA PRO A 47 -15.68 11.81 -17.25
C PRO A 47 -14.29 11.42 -16.72
N LEU A 48 -14.09 10.13 -16.39
CA LEU A 48 -12.80 9.61 -15.95
C LEU A 48 -11.84 9.36 -17.14
N TYR A 49 -12.34 9.33 -18.38
CA TYR A 49 -11.52 9.00 -19.55
C TYR A 49 -10.34 9.97 -19.75
N THR A 50 -10.51 11.26 -19.43
CA THR A 50 -9.44 12.27 -19.57
C THR A 50 -8.59 12.43 -18.32
N MET A 51 -8.95 11.76 -17.21
CA MET A 51 -8.22 11.83 -15.94
C MET A 51 -6.93 11.01 -15.98
N PRO A 52 -5.95 11.29 -15.09
CA PRO A 52 -4.79 10.44 -14.92
C PRO A 52 -5.18 8.98 -14.72
N LYS A 53 -4.65 8.12 -15.59
CA LYS A 53 -5.03 6.71 -15.64
C LYS A 53 -4.51 5.95 -14.41
N LEU A 54 -5.40 5.16 -13.80
CA LEU A 54 -5.03 4.13 -12.85
C LEU A 54 -4.10 3.12 -13.54
N ARG A 55 -3.18 2.55 -12.75
CA ARG A 55 -2.22 1.57 -13.24
C ARG A 55 -2.47 0.24 -12.57
N LEU A 56 -2.61 -0.81 -13.38
CA LEU A 56 -2.62 -2.20 -12.95
C LEU A 56 -1.28 -2.82 -13.34
N ASN A 57 -0.47 -3.19 -12.35
CA ASN A 57 0.81 -3.85 -12.59
C ASN A 57 0.62 -5.36 -12.46
N ILE A 58 0.83 -6.07 -13.56
CA ILE A 58 0.82 -7.53 -13.57
C ILE A 58 2.27 -7.99 -13.51
N LEU A 59 2.64 -8.64 -12.40
CA LEU A 59 3.98 -9.18 -12.21
C LEU A 59 4.01 -10.62 -12.73
N SER A 60 4.89 -10.89 -13.69
CA SER A 60 5.11 -12.23 -14.23
C SER A 60 6.18 -13.00 -13.43
N GLY A 61 6.03 -14.31 -13.31
CA GLY A 61 7.02 -15.21 -12.74
C GLY A 61 6.65 -15.76 -11.36
N HIS A 62 7.57 -16.54 -10.78
CA HIS A 62 7.39 -17.14 -9.46
C HIS A 62 7.97 -16.24 -8.37
N ARG A 63 7.29 -16.22 -7.22
CA ARG A 63 7.73 -15.47 -6.05
C ARG A 63 8.71 -16.32 -5.23
N ASP A 64 9.97 -15.88 -5.16
CA ASP A 64 11.03 -16.53 -4.38
C ASP A 64 11.95 -15.47 -3.71
N PRO A 65 11.42 -14.72 -2.72
CA PRO A 65 12.20 -13.72 -2.00
C PRO A 65 13.29 -14.40 -1.16
N LYS A 66 14.49 -13.82 -1.14
CA LYS A 66 15.66 -14.33 -0.42
C LYS A 66 15.92 -13.62 0.90
N ALA A 67 15.26 -12.49 1.13
CA ALA A 67 15.41 -11.70 2.33
C ALA A 67 14.20 -10.78 2.52
N PHE A 68 14.07 -10.25 3.74
CA PHE A 68 13.19 -9.14 4.07
C PHE A 68 14.03 -7.93 4.46
N PHE A 69 13.83 -6.81 3.78
CA PHE A 69 14.51 -5.55 4.02
C PHE A 69 13.56 -4.55 4.66
N GLU A 70 13.94 -4.03 5.81
CA GLU A 70 13.34 -2.84 6.39
C GLU A 70 14.16 -1.61 6.00
N VAL A 71 13.50 -0.59 5.45
CA VAL A 71 14.14 0.66 5.06
C VAL A 71 13.82 1.75 6.07
N SER A 72 14.89 2.30 6.65
CA SER A 72 14.86 3.40 7.59
C SER A 72 15.57 4.61 7.02
N SER A 73 14.94 5.77 7.19
CA SER A 73 15.41 7.07 6.73
C SER A 73 15.97 7.87 7.91
N GLY A 74 17.11 8.52 7.69
CA GLY A 74 17.74 9.41 8.65
C GLY A 74 16.90 10.67 8.91
N GLY A 75 17.24 11.36 10.00
CA GLY A 75 16.46 12.51 10.47
C GLY A 75 16.35 13.66 9.45
N PHE A 76 17.28 13.80 8.50
CA PHE A 76 17.19 14.82 7.46
C PHE A 76 16.03 14.56 6.49
N CYS A 77 15.91 13.33 5.96
CA CYS A 77 14.83 12.92 5.06
C CYS A 77 13.46 13.13 5.70
N HIS A 78 13.30 12.72 6.96
CA HIS A 78 12.03 12.86 7.67
C HIS A 78 11.61 14.33 7.84
N LYS A 79 12.55 15.22 8.20
CA LYS A 79 12.28 16.66 8.35
C LYS A 79 11.86 17.34 7.04
N GLN A 80 12.30 16.81 5.90
CA GLN A 80 11.96 17.34 4.57
C GLN A 80 10.73 16.66 3.96
N GLY A 81 10.10 15.70 4.65
CA GLY A 81 9.00 14.92 4.09
C GLY A 81 9.44 14.03 2.91
N LEU A 82 10.69 13.55 2.94
CA LEU A 82 11.29 12.72 1.90
C LEU A 82 11.52 11.30 2.40
N ALA A 83 11.53 10.35 1.48
CA ALA A 83 11.90 8.97 1.73
C ALA A 83 12.76 8.42 0.56
N PRO A 84 13.76 7.56 0.84
CA PRO A 84 14.59 6.93 -0.18
C PRO A 84 13.79 6.22 -1.28
N LEU A 85 14.12 6.50 -2.53
CA LEU A 85 13.54 5.77 -3.67
C LEU A 85 14.31 4.45 -3.87
N LEU A 86 13.58 3.34 -3.86
CA LEU A 86 14.12 2.02 -4.18
C LEU A 86 13.71 1.65 -5.59
N THR A 87 14.70 1.31 -6.42
CA THR A 87 14.43 0.83 -7.78
C THR A 87 14.07 -0.66 -7.76
N PRO A 88 12.98 -1.07 -8.41
CA PRO A 88 12.69 -2.48 -8.59
C PRO A 88 13.76 -3.15 -9.46
N ARG A 89 13.89 -4.47 -9.31
CA ARG A 89 14.85 -5.31 -10.04
C ARG A 89 14.86 -5.02 -11.55
N HIS A 90 16.05 -4.94 -12.13
CA HIS A 90 16.26 -4.79 -13.57
C HIS A 90 16.82 -6.10 -14.17
N ARG A 91 15.94 -6.95 -14.72
CA ARG A 91 16.25 -8.23 -15.44
C ARG A 91 16.66 -9.45 -14.57
N GLY A 92 16.62 -10.61 -15.23
CA GLY A 92 16.31 -11.94 -14.67
C GLY A 92 17.33 -12.65 -13.77
N ASN A 93 18.47 -12.04 -13.42
CA ASN A 93 19.48 -12.68 -12.57
C ASN A 93 19.58 -12.10 -11.15
N GLU A 94 18.87 -11.02 -10.83
CA GLU A 94 18.92 -10.43 -9.49
C GLU A 94 18.01 -11.19 -8.51
N LYS A 95 18.48 -11.38 -7.28
CA LYS A 95 17.71 -12.01 -6.20
C LYS A 95 16.53 -11.12 -5.81
N SER A 96 15.37 -11.72 -5.63
CA SER A 96 14.18 -11.01 -5.14
C SER A 96 14.24 -10.81 -3.64
N VAL A 97 13.73 -9.69 -3.13
CA VAL A 97 13.59 -9.42 -1.69
C VAL A 97 12.22 -8.83 -1.40
N LEU A 98 11.74 -9.00 -0.17
CA LEU A 98 10.61 -8.25 0.35
C LEU A 98 11.11 -6.94 0.95
N VAL A 99 10.36 -5.87 0.79
CA VAL A 99 10.73 -4.55 1.27
C VAL A 99 9.60 -3.97 2.10
N SER A 100 9.91 -3.51 3.30
CA SER A 100 9.07 -2.65 4.12
C SER A 100 9.72 -1.28 4.24
N HIS A 101 9.02 -0.24 3.78
CA HIS A 101 9.52 1.14 3.85
C HIS A 101 8.49 2.02 4.56
N LEU A 102 8.46 1.94 5.88
CA LEU A 102 7.39 2.54 6.67
C LEU A 102 7.45 4.07 6.73
N ASP A 103 8.62 4.67 6.60
CA ASP A 103 8.74 6.13 6.51
C ASP A 103 8.02 6.68 5.27
N ALA A 104 8.28 6.10 4.09
CA ALA A 104 7.61 6.48 2.85
C ALA A 104 6.09 6.29 2.96
N VAL A 105 5.68 5.18 3.59
CA VAL A 105 4.25 4.87 3.77
C VAL A 105 3.59 5.82 4.76
N SER A 106 4.26 6.22 5.85
CA SER A 106 3.72 7.18 6.83
C SER A 106 3.53 8.56 6.19
N LEU A 107 4.49 9.03 5.38
CA LEU A 107 4.33 10.26 4.58
C LEU A 107 3.13 10.18 3.64
N ARG A 108 2.97 9.07 2.93
CA ARG A 108 1.79 8.86 2.06
C ARG A 108 0.48 8.81 2.83
N ARG A 109 0.47 8.27 4.05
CA ARG A 109 -0.70 8.26 4.93
C ARG A 109 -1.03 9.66 5.45
N GLN A 110 -0.04 10.51 5.69
CA GLN A 110 -0.24 11.91 6.01
C GLN A 110 -0.94 12.64 4.86
N GLU A 111 -0.51 12.42 3.61
CA GLU A 111 -1.18 12.96 2.42
C GLU A 111 -2.63 12.47 2.30
N HIS A 112 -2.87 11.18 2.53
CA HIS A 112 -4.22 10.61 2.54
C HIS A 112 -5.09 11.23 3.63
N ALA A 113 -4.56 11.43 4.83
CA ALA A 113 -5.29 12.05 5.94
C ALA A 113 -5.70 13.49 5.59
N ALA A 114 -4.80 14.26 4.97
CA ALA A 114 -5.09 15.61 4.49
C ALA A 114 -6.17 15.61 3.39
N PHE A 115 -6.07 14.67 2.43
CA PHE A 115 -7.07 14.49 1.38
C PHE A 115 -8.46 14.19 1.97
N PHE A 116 -8.57 13.20 2.86
CA PHE A 116 -9.85 12.83 3.48
C PHE A 116 -10.43 13.93 4.35
N ARG A 117 -9.60 14.73 5.03
CA ARG A 117 -10.08 15.96 5.70
C ARG A 117 -10.77 16.89 4.72
N THR A 118 -10.17 17.12 3.56
CA THR A 118 -10.70 18.05 2.55
C THR A 118 -12.09 17.61 2.09
N ILE A 119 -12.30 16.30 1.92
CA ILE A 119 -13.60 15.72 1.53
C ILE A 119 -14.59 15.68 2.70
N ALA A 120 -14.17 15.27 3.90
CA ALA A 120 -15.10 15.11 5.01
C ALA A 120 -15.56 16.46 5.59
N ASN A 121 -14.68 17.46 5.57
CA ASN A 121 -14.99 18.78 6.12
C ASN A 121 -15.97 19.60 5.26
N SER A 122 -16.32 19.15 4.05
CA SER A 122 -17.48 19.70 3.32
C SER A 122 -18.82 19.20 3.90
N GLY A 123 -18.79 18.21 4.79
CA GLY A 123 -19.95 17.71 5.55
C GLY A 123 -19.93 18.08 7.05
N PRO A 124 -20.90 17.54 7.82
CA PRO A 124 -21.06 17.83 9.25
C PRO A 124 -20.02 17.12 10.13
N ARG A 125 -19.41 16.02 9.64
CA ARG A 125 -18.36 15.30 10.37
C ARG A 125 -17.00 15.89 10.04
N LYS A 126 -16.33 16.46 11.05
CA LYS A 126 -14.97 16.94 10.91
C LYS A 126 -13.96 15.83 11.18
N ILE A 127 -12.93 15.76 10.35
CA ILE A 127 -11.80 14.84 10.55
C ILE A 127 -10.61 15.64 11.06
N ASP A 128 -10.06 15.18 12.18
CA ASP A 128 -8.75 15.58 12.65
C ASP A 128 -7.67 14.83 11.86
N VAL A 129 -6.79 15.56 11.17
CA VAL A 129 -5.77 15.00 10.28
C VAL A 129 -4.77 14.15 11.05
N GLU A 130 -4.32 14.66 12.19
CA GLU A 130 -3.25 14.07 12.97
C GLU A 130 -3.73 12.76 13.60
N ARG A 131 -4.94 12.79 14.15
CA ARG A 131 -5.61 11.58 14.65
C ARG A 131 -5.88 10.57 13.54
N LEU A 132 -6.29 11.01 12.35
CA LEU A 132 -6.50 10.09 11.22
C LEU A 132 -5.18 9.48 10.75
N HIS A 133 -4.11 10.27 10.64
CA HIS A 133 -2.78 9.80 10.28
C HIS A 133 -2.26 8.76 11.28
N GLN A 134 -2.33 9.04 12.59
CA GLN A 134 -1.97 8.07 13.64
C GLN A 134 -2.76 6.76 13.54
N ARG A 135 -4.06 6.83 13.21
CA ARG A 135 -4.87 5.62 13.00
C ARG A 135 -4.46 4.85 11.76
N LEU A 136 -4.18 5.54 10.65
CA LEU A 136 -3.68 4.92 9.43
C LEU A 136 -2.35 4.22 9.68
N ASP A 137 -1.46 4.84 10.44
CA ASP A 137 -0.18 4.23 10.82
C ASP A 137 -0.38 3.00 11.69
N ARG A 138 -1.18 3.09 12.75
CA ARG A 138 -1.48 1.94 13.61
C ARG A 138 -2.04 0.74 12.84
N HIS A 139 -3.07 0.95 12.01
CA HIS A 139 -3.65 -0.13 11.21
C HIS A 139 -2.67 -0.65 10.16
N GLY A 140 -1.83 0.24 9.64
CA GLY A 140 -0.74 -0.08 8.76
C GLY A 140 0.31 -1.01 9.34
N TRP A 141 0.72 -0.75 10.59
CA TRP A 141 1.64 -1.61 11.33
C TRP A 141 1.05 -2.99 11.56
N LEU A 142 -0.21 -3.07 12.01
CA LEU A 142 -0.93 -4.35 12.15
C LEU A 142 -0.96 -5.14 10.82
N ALA A 143 -1.25 -4.45 9.72
CA ALA A 143 -1.28 -5.07 8.39
C ALA A 143 0.10 -5.60 7.97
N LEU A 144 1.18 -4.87 8.29
CA LEU A 144 2.55 -5.30 8.03
C LEU A 144 2.92 -6.50 8.90
N GLU A 145 2.62 -6.51 10.20
CA GLU A 145 2.91 -7.63 11.08
C GLU A 145 2.19 -8.90 10.60
N THR A 146 0.89 -8.76 10.28
CA THR A 146 0.06 -9.87 9.82
C THR A 146 0.57 -10.43 8.49
N THR A 147 0.79 -9.55 7.52
CA THR A 147 1.19 -9.97 6.17
C THR A 147 2.66 -10.37 6.11
N GLY A 148 3.52 -9.55 6.70
CA GLY A 148 4.96 -9.76 6.80
C GLY A 148 5.28 -11.03 7.56
N GLY A 149 4.61 -11.32 8.68
CA GLY A 149 4.77 -12.57 9.41
C GLY A 149 4.45 -13.81 8.56
N GLN A 150 3.39 -13.74 7.75
CA GLN A 150 3.03 -14.82 6.82
C GLN A 150 3.98 -14.90 5.61
N MET A 151 4.45 -13.75 5.11
CA MET A 151 5.19 -13.64 3.86
C MET A 151 6.71 -13.79 4.00
N ALA A 152 7.25 -13.44 5.16
CA ALA A 152 8.68 -13.40 5.45
C ALA A 152 9.13 -14.51 6.41
N SER A 153 8.23 -15.42 6.79
CA SER A 153 8.55 -16.55 7.68
C SER A 153 9.76 -17.33 7.14
N GLY A 154 10.82 -17.39 7.95
CA GLY A 154 12.07 -18.08 7.61
C GLY A 154 13.06 -17.29 6.73
N LEU A 155 12.74 -16.06 6.33
CA LEU A 155 13.67 -15.21 5.58
C LEU A 155 14.64 -14.47 6.51
N PRO A 156 15.91 -14.29 6.10
CA PRO A 156 16.82 -13.41 6.81
C PRO A 156 16.33 -11.96 6.74
N PHE A 157 16.47 -11.25 7.87
CA PHE A 157 16.05 -9.87 8.05
C PHE A 157 17.24 -8.92 8.00
N TYR A 158 17.11 -7.82 7.27
CA TYR A 158 18.11 -6.76 7.19
C TYR A 158 17.48 -5.39 7.28
N THR A 159 18.18 -4.46 7.93
CA THR A 159 17.80 -3.05 7.96
C THR A 159 18.73 -2.26 7.04
N LEU A 160 18.14 -1.51 6.10
CA LEU A 160 18.83 -0.56 5.25
C LEU A 160 18.62 0.84 5.81
N MET A 161 19.71 1.46 6.28
CA MET A 161 19.68 2.83 6.79
C MET A 161 20.20 3.81 5.74
N TYR A 162 19.42 4.84 5.45
CA TYR A 162 19.80 5.94 4.57
C TYR A 162 19.92 7.21 5.40
N SER A 163 21.13 7.76 5.54
CA SER A 163 21.42 8.93 6.38
C SER A 163 21.54 10.22 5.57
#